data_AF-A0A496QNC1-F1
#
_entry.id   AF-A0A496QNC1-F1
#
_cell.length_a   1.000
_cell.length_b   1.000
_cell.length_c   1.000
_cell.angle_alpha   90.00
_cell.angle_beta   90.00
_cell.angle_gamma   90.00
#
_symmetry.space_group_name_H-M   'P 1'
#
loop_
_entity.id
_entity.type
_entity.pdbx_description
1 polymer ?
#
loop_
_entity_poly.entity_id
_entity_poly.type
_entity_poly.pdbx_seq_one_letter_code
_entity_poly.pdbx_strand_id
1 'polypeptide(L)' 'MESDVILTKMDSMRRCVKRLEEKRPDNWDTIQGDYDLQDILSVNLERTAQLFCRYWATRNYSTHY' A
#
# COMPACT_ATOMS: atom_id res chain seq x y z
N MET A 1 -17.38 1.03 15.12
CA MET A 1 -16.16 1.83 15.35
C MET A 1 -14.89 1.05 15.01
N GLU A 2 -14.54 -0.04 15.73
CA GLU A 2 -13.38 -0.92 15.40
C GLU A 2 -13.46 -1.52 13.97
N SER A 3 -14.62 -2.04 13.59
CA SER A 3 -14.91 -2.56 12.24
C SER A 3 -14.69 -1.49 11.15
N ASP A 4 -15.14 -0.27 11.41
CA ASP A 4 -15.13 0.83 10.43
C ASP A 4 -13.70 1.33 10.19
N VAL A 5 -12.87 1.33 11.23
CA VAL A 5 -11.44 1.65 11.13
C VAL A 5 -10.68 0.59 10.33
N ILE A 6 -10.98 -0.70 10.55
CA ILE A 6 -10.38 -1.80 9.78
C ILE A 6 -10.79 -1.71 8.31
N LEU A 7 -12.08 -1.52 8.02
CA LEU A 7 -12.60 -1.38 6.65
C LEU A 7 -11.96 -0.19 5.92
N THR A 8 -11.81 0.96 6.60
CA THR A 8 -11.15 2.14 6.03
C THR A 8 -9.68 1.89 5.67
N LYS A 9 -8.97 1.10 6.50
CA LYS A 9 -7.59 0.70 6.21
C LYS A 9 -7.51 -0.29 5.06
N MET A 10 -8.43 -1.26 5.00
CA MET A 10 -8.52 -2.21 3.88
C MET A 10 -8.83 -1.50 2.56
N ASP A 11 -9.71 -0.51 2.56
CA ASP A 11 -9.97 0.33 1.39
C ASP A 11 -8.75 1.14 0.97
N SER A 12 -7.97 1.64 1.94
CA SER A 12 -6.72 2.35 1.65
C SER A 12 -5.68 1.43 1.01
N MET A 13 -5.52 0.20 1.52
CA MET A 13 -4.65 -0.80 0.89
C MET A 13 -5.12 -1.14 -0.52
N ARG A 14 -6.42 -1.37 -0.71
CA ARG A 14 -6.99 -1.64 -2.04
C ARG A 14 -6.70 -0.52 -3.03
N ARG A 15 -6.82 0.74 -2.62
CA ARG A 15 -6.48 1.90 -3.47
C ARG A 15 -4.99 1.96 -3.83
N CYS A 16 -4.10 1.63 -2.90
CA CYS A 16 -2.66 1.56 -3.19
C CYS A 16 -2.34 0.46 -4.20
N VAL A 17 -2.91 -0.74 -4.03
CA VAL A 17 -2.74 -1.85 -4.99
C VAL A 17 -3.28 -1.47 -6.36
N LYS A 18 -4.48 -0.89 -6.45
CA LYS A 18 -5.05 -0.45 -7.73
C LYS A 18 -4.14 0.56 -8.45
N ARG A 19 -3.54 1.50 -7.72
CA ARG A 19 -2.58 2.46 -8.30
C ARG A 19 -1.32 1.79 -8.84
N LEU A 20 -0.82 0.76 -8.14
CA LEU A 20 0.31 -0.03 -8.63
C LEU A 20 -0.05 -0.78 -9.91
N GLU A 21 -1.27 -1.29 -10.03
CA GLU A 21 -1.76 -1.93 -11.25
C GLU A 21 -1.93 -0.93 -12.41
N GLU A 22 -2.52 0.23 -12.15
CA GLU A 22 -2.70 1.31 -13.16
C GLU A 22 -1.38 1.89 -13.65
N LYS A 23 -0.34 1.84 -12.82
CA LYS A 23 1.01 2.33 -13.13
C LYS A 23 1.99 1.20 -13.39
N ARG A 24 1.49 -0.03 -13.56
CA ARG A 24 2.34 -1.18 -13.87
C ARG A 24 2.94 -0.97 -15.27
N PRO A 25 4.26 -0.91 -15.40
CA PRO A 25 4.91 -0.81 -16.70
C PRO A 25 4.90 -2.16 -17.41
N ASP A 26 4.89 -2.11 -18.74
CA ASP A 26 4.87 -3.30 -19.59
C ASP A 26 6.23 -4.03 -19.63
N ASN A 27 7.32 -3.31 -19.36
CA ASN A 27 8.67 -3.85 -19.37
C ASN A 27 9.62 -3.09 -18.42
N TRP A 28 10.76 -3.72 -18.15
CA TRP A 28 11.79 -3.19 -17.26
C TRP A 28 12.45 -1.92 -17.80
N ASP A 29 12.64 -1.81 -19.11
CA ASP A 29 13.28 -0.64 -19.74
C ASP A 29 12.49 0.65 -19.49
N THR A 30 11.16 0.55 -19.45
CA THR A 30 10.26 1.67 -19.10
C THR A 30 10.49 2.16 -17.68
N ILE A 31 10.74 1.25 -16.73
CA ILE A 31 11.07 1.63 -15.34
C ILE A 31 12.41 2.34 -15.30
N GLN A 32 13.44 1.79 -15.95
CA GLN A 32 14.81 2.30 -15.83
C GLN A 32 14.95 3.75 -16.29
N GLY A 33 14.21 4.15 -17.33
CA GLY A 33 14.27 5.49 -17.90
C GLY A 33 13.34 6.53 -17.26
N ASP A 34 12.37 6.11 -16.44
CA ASP A 34 11.31 6.97 -15.92
C ASP A 34 11.37 7.06 -14.39
N TYR A 35 12.05 8.10 -13.89
CA TYR A 35 12.22 8.32 -12.44
C TYR A 35 10.90 8.70 -11.74
N ASP A 36 10.00 9.41 -12.40
CA ASP A 36 8.69 9.74 -11.84
C ASP A 36 7.87 8.46 -11.63
N LEU A 37 7.93 7.53 -12.59
CA LEU A 37 7.31 6.22 -12.45
C LEU A 37 7.93 5.41 -11.31
N GLN A 38 9.26 5.41 -11.17
CA GLN A 38 9.95 4.74 -10.06
C GLN A 38 9.48 5.29 -8.69
N ASP A 39 9.35 6.61 -8.56
CA ASP A 39 8.88 7.26 -7.33
C ASP A 39 7.42 6.92 -7.03
N ILE A 40 6.55 6.96 -8.05
CA ILE A 40 5.13 6.59 -7.89
C ILE A 40 5.01 5.14 -7.42
N LEU A 41 5.74 4.21 -8.03
CA LEU A 41 5.72 2.80 -7.64
C LEU A 41 6.26 2.62 -6.21
N SER A 42 7.40 3.24 -5.89
CA SER A 42 8.05 3.15 -4.58
C SER A 42 7.14 3.64 -3.46
N VAL A 43 6.54 4.83 -3.61
CA VAL A 43 5.64 5.41 -2.60
C VAL A 43 4.38 4.57 -2.39
N ASN A 44 3.81 3.99 -3.45
CA ASN A 44 2.62 3.15 -3.30
C ASN A 44 2.94 1.78 -2.68
N LEU A 45 4.11 1.20 -2.99
CA LEU A 45 4.60 -0.02 -2.34
C LEU A 45 4.87 0.21 -0.85
N GLU A 46 5.58 1.28 -0.51
CA GLU A 46 5.87 1.66 0.88
C GLU A 46 4.58 1.83 1.69
N ARG A 47 3.62 2.60 1.17
CA ARG A 47 2.31 2.80 1.83
C ARG A 47 1.55 1.49 2.02
N THR A 48 1.59 0.60 1.03
CA THR A 48 0.94 -0.72 1.13
C THR A 48 1.58 -1.55 2.24
N ALA A 49 2.91 -1.61 2.30
CA ALA A 49 3.65 -2.32 3.34
C ALA A 49 3.38 -1.74 4.74
N GLN A 50 3.40 -0.41 4.88
CA GLN A 50 3.11 0.27 6.15
C GLN A 50 1.69 0.00 6.64
N LEU A 51 0.69 0.07 5.75
CA LEU A 51 -0.71 -0.21 6.10
C LEU A 51 -0.89 -1.66 6.54
N PHE A 52 -0.25 -2.61 5.85
CA PHE A 52 -0.24 -4.02 6.22
C PHE A 52 0.40 -4.23 7.60
N CYS A 53 1.62 -3.72 7.82
CA CYS A 53 2.32 -3.84 9.09
C CYS A 53 1.52 -3.22 10.24
N ARG A 54 0.89 -2.05 10.01
CA ARG A 54 0.03 -1.41 11.00
C ARG A 54 -1.21 -2.24 11.31
N TYR A 55 -1.87 -2.80 10.30
CA TYR A 55 -3.02 -3.68 10.51
C TYR A 55 -2.62 -4.94 11.28
N TRP A 56 -1.52 -5.59 10.88
CA TRP A 56 -0.99 -6.76 11.57
C TRP A 56 -0.65 -6.45 13.02
N ALA A 57 0.01 -5.32 13.29
CA ALA A 57 0.35 -4.90 14.64
C ALA A 57 -0.90 -4.62 15.49
N THR A 58 -1.91 -3.90 14.96
CA THR A 58 -3.19 -3.71 15.65
C THR A 58 -3.84 -5.06 15.95
N ARG A 59 -3.92 -5.98 14.98
CA ARG A 59 -4.57 -7.27 15.20
C ARG A 59 -3.86 -8.17 16.22
N ASN A 60 -2.53 -8.10 16.31
CA ASN A 60 -1.73 -9.02 17.15
C ASN A 60 -1.32 -8.42 18.50
N TYR A 61 -1.36 -7.09 18.67
CA TYR A 61 -0.94 -6.41 19.89
C TYR A 61 -2.02 -5.53 20.55
N SER A 62 -3.24 -5.44 20.00
CA SER A 62 -4.35 -4.69 20.61
C SER A 62 -5.03 -5.36 21.81
N THR A 63 -4.37 -6.28 22.53
CA THR A 63 -4.85 -6.82 23.83
C THR A 63 -4.22 -6.17 25.06
N HIS A 64 -3.64 -4.98 24.95
CA HIS A 64 -3.21 -4.21 26.13
C HIS A 64 -3.45 -2.72 25.90
N TYR A 65 -4.64 -2.23 26.27
CA TYR A 65 -4.92 -0.99 27.02
C TYR A 65 -6.43 -0.82 27.17
#